data_AF-A0A529SSI5-F1
#
_entry.id   AF-A0A529SSI5-F1
#
_cell.length_a   1.000
_cell.length_b   1.000
_cell.length_c   1.000
_cell.angle_alpha   90.00
_cell.angle_beta   90.00
_cell.angle_gamma   90.00
#
_symmetry.space_group_name_H-M   'P 1'
#
loop_
_entity.id
_entity.type
_entity.pdbx_description
1 polymer ?
#
loop_
_entity_poly.entity_id
_entity_poly.type
_entity_poly.pdbx_seq_one_letter_code
_entity_poly.pdbx_strand_id
1 'polypeptide(L)'
;MKSMIRNASVAAAALLIGLAATAVTRADDKPTLAFVVNGASDFWKAAEAGVKKAQGELPDYNLELKYPEQSSVAIQQRLMDDLVTAGVKGIM
;
A
#
# COMPACT_ATOMS: atom_id res chain seq x y z
N MET A 1 -33.85 -25.84 -34.14
CA MET A 1 -34.18 -25.00 -32.95
C MET A 1 -33.40 -25.40 -31.70
N LYS A 2 -33.36 -26.67 -31.28
CA LYS A 2 -32.63 -27.10 -30.06
C LYS A 2 -31.10 -26.86 -30.07
N SER A 3 -30.41 -26.95 -31.22
CA SER A 3 -28.96 -26.65 -31.29
C SER A 3 -28.64 -25.16 -31.26
N MET A 4 -29.53 -24.31 -31.78
CA MET A 4 -29.37 -22.86 -31.77
C MET A 4 -29.47 -22.30 -30.34
N ILE A 5 -30.38 -22.86 -29.54
CA ILE A 5 -30.52 -22.49 -28.13
C ILE A 5 -29.28 -22.91 -27.33
N ARG A 6 -28.75 -24.12 -27.55
CA ARG A 6 -27.50 -24.59 -26.92
C ARG A 6 -26.29 -23.71 -27.26
N ASN A 7 -26.13 -23.32 -28.52
CA ASN A 7 -25.00 -22.50 -28.94
C ASN A 7 -25.08 -21.07 -28.38
N ALA A 8 -26.30 -20.50 -28.27
CA ALA A 8 -26.53 -19.23 -27.61
C ALA A 8 -26.19 -19.27 -26.11
N SER A 9 -26.53 -20.38 -25.43
CA SER A 9 -26.17 -20.57 -24.01
C SER A 9 -24.66 -20.67 -23.77
N VAL A 10 -23.94 -21.35 -24.66
CA VAL A 10 -22.47 -21.46 -24.57
C VAL A 10 -21.79 -20.11 -24.84
N ALA A 11 -22.28 -19.35 -25.82
CA ALA A 11 -21.75 -18.01 -26.10
C ALA A 11 -22.00 -17.02 -24.94
N ALA A 12 -23.17 -17.09 -24.30
CA ALA A 12 -23.49 -16.27 -23.13
C ALA A 12 -22.59 -16.62 -21.93
N ALA A 13 -22.33 -17.91 -21.70
CA ALA A 13 -21.44 -18.35 -20.62
C ALA A 13 -19.99 -17.91 -20.88
N ALA A 14 -19.50 -17.99 -22.12
CA ALA A 14 -18.15 -17.55 -22.48
C ALA A 14 -17.98 -16.02 -22.31
N LEU A 15 -19.02 -15.24 -22.63
CA LEU A 15 -19.01 -13.79 -22.45
C LEU A 15 -19.00 -13.39 -20.97
N LEU A 16 -19.75 -14.11 -20.12
CA LEU A 16 -19.77 -13.88 -18.67
C LEU A 16 -18.41 -14.21 -18.01
N ILE A 17 -17.73 -15.27 -18.45
CA ILE A 17 -16.40 -15.63 -17.96
C ILE A 17 -15.35 -14.61 -18.44
N GLY A 18 -15.45 -14.15 -19.69
CA GLY A 18 -14.58 -13.11 -20.23
C GLY A 18 -14.71 -11.76 -19.52
N LEU A 19 -15.92 -11.40 -19.08
CA LEU A 19 -16.17 -10.17 -18.32
C LEU A 19 -15.77 -10.28 -16.84
N ALA A 20 -15.78 -11.48 -16.26
CA ALA A 20 -15.28 -11.72 -14.90
C ALA A 20 -13.74 -11.67 -14.84
N ALA A 21 -13.05 -12.06 -15.91
CA ALA A 21 -11.59 -12.04 -15.98
C ALA A 21 -10.99 -10.62 -16.05
N THR A 22 -11.75 -9.62 -16.50
CA THR A 22 -11.32 -8.21 -16.51
C THR A 22 -11.61 -7.50 -15.18
N ALA A 23 -12.40 -8.11 -14.29
CA ALA A 23 -12.75 -7.58 -12.98
C ALA A 23 -11.82 -8.09 -11.85
N VAL A 24 -10.65 -8.65 -12.18
CA VAL A 24 -9.59 -8.84 -11.19
C VAL A 24 -9.02 -7.46 -10.87
N THR A 25 -9.65 -6.78 -9.92
CA THR A 25 -9.02 -5.69 -9.20
C THR A 25 -7.79 -6.29 -8.54
N ARG A 26 -6.61 -6.08 -9.11
CA ARG A 26 -5.37 -6.22 -8.35
C ARG A 26 -5.52 -5.27 -7.17
N ALA A 27 -5.61 -5.81 -5.98
CA ALA A 27 -5.26 -5.06 -4.78
C ALA A 27 -3.77 -4.75 -4.95
N ASP A 28 -3.45 -3.66 -5.65
CA ASP A 28 -2.11 -3.13 -5.65
C ASP A 28 -1.84 -2.71 -4.21
N ASP A 29 -0.86 -3.38 -3.57
CA ASP A 29 -0.41 -3.02 -2.23
C ASP A 29 -0.04 -1.53 -2.25
N LYS A 30 -0.78 -0.74 -1.47
CA LYS A 30 -0.59 0.72 -1.46
C LYS A 30 0.88 1.03 -1.17
N PRO A 31 1.54 1.86 -2.01
CA PRO A 31 2.92 2.24 -1.76
C PRO A 31 3.08 2.89 -0.39
N THR A 32 4.08 2.45 0.38
CA THR A 32 4.36 3.01 1.70
C THR A 32 5.26 4.24 1.60
N LEU A 33 4.96 5.28 2.37
CA LEU A 33 5.81 6.43 2.63
C LEU A 33 6.13 6.46 4.13
N ALA A 34 7.42 6.44 4.48
CA ALA A 34 7.89 6.42 5.85
C ALA A 34 8.46 7.78 6.27
N PHE A 35 8.05 8.27 7.44
CA PHE A 35 8.63 9.42 8.12
C PHE A 35 9.51 8.92 9.26
N VAL A 36 10.82 9.15 9.20
CA VAL A 36 11.80 8.60 10.13
C VAL A 36 12.34 9.70 11.02
N VAL A 37 12.08 9.61 12.32
CA VAL A 37 12.60 10.58 13.28
C VAL A 37 13.99 10.20 13.78
N ASN A 38 14.71 11.16 14.34
CA ASN A 38 16.05 10.94 14.89
C ASN A 38 16.07 10.21 16.25
N GLY A 39 14.91 10.06 16.90
CA GLY A 39 14.80 9.50 18.24
C GLY A 39 13.39 9.63 18.83
N ALA A 40 13.09 8.82 19.83
CA ALA A 40 11.85 8.95 20.59
C ALA A 40 11.87 10.24 21.41
N SER A 41 11.00 11.18 21.07
CA SER A 41 10.86 12.47 21.76
C SER A 41 9.45 13.03 21.59
N ASP A 42 8.96 13.73 22.61
CA ASP A 42 7.66 14.42 22.60
C ASP A 42 7.55 15.48 21.51
N PHE A 43 8.68 15.99 21.02
CA PHE A 43 8.74 16.89 19.87
C PHE A 43 8.00 16.32 18.65
N TRP A 44 8.07 14.99 18.44
CA TRP A 44 7.52 14.33 17.26
C TRP A 44 6.05 13.93 17.37
N LYS A 45 5.41 14.12 18.54
CA LYS A 45 3.96 13.82 18.71
C LYS A 45 3.09 14.60 17.73
N ALA A 46 3.44 15.85 17.45
CA ALA A 46 2.74 16.67 16.47
C ALA A 46 2.91 16.13 15.04
N ALA A 47 4.11 15.64 14.70
CA ALA A 47 4.37 15.01 13.41
C ALA A 47 3.57 13.71 13.25
N GLU A 48 3.48 12.89 14.30
CA GLU A 48 2.66 11.67 14.30
C GLU A 48 1.17 11.96 14.06
N ALA A 49 0.64 12.99 14.73
CA ALA A 49 -0.73 13.45 14.48
C ALA A 49 -0.91 13.95 13.03
N GLY A 50 0.10 14.64 12.48
CA GLY A 50 0.12 15.07 11.09
C GLY A 50 0.10 13.90 10.10
N VAL A 51 0.93 12.88 10.29
CA VAL A 51 0.97 11.66 9.47
C VAL A 51 -0.38 10.92 9.53
N LYS A 52 -0.96 10.80 10.73
CA LYS A 52 -2.28 10.20 10.92
C LYS A 52 -3.39 10.95 10.17
N LYS A 53 -3.36 12.30 10.20
CA LYS A 53 -4.30 13.10 9.43
C LYS A 53 -4.08 12.95 7.92
N ALA A 54 -2.84 13.02 7.47
CA ALA A 54 -2.47 12.89 6.06
C ALA A 54 -2.88 11.53 5.48
N GLN A 55 -2.97 10.47 6.28
CA GLN A 55 -3.45 9.17 5.82
C GLN A 55 -4.88 9.23 5.27
N GLY A 56 -5.73 10.11 5.81
CA GLY A 56 -7.08 10.34 5.28
C GLY A 56 -7.09 11.17 3.98
N GLU A 57 -6.05 11.97 3.75
CA GLU A 57 -5.89 12.81 2.56
C GLU A 57 -5.19 12.07 1.41
N LEU A 58 -4.41 11.05 1.72
CA LEU A 58 -3.65 10.22 0.78
C LEU A 58 -4.09 8.74 0.85
N PRO A 59 -5.32 8.41 0.39
CA PRO A 59 -5.88 7.07 0.52
C PRO A 59 -5.13 6.01 -0.30
N ASP A 60 -4.38 6.41 -1.31
CA ASP A 60 -3.64 5.51 -2.20
C ASP A 60 -2.26 5.12 -1.64
N TYR A 61 -1.87 5.67 -0.49
CA TYR A 61 -0.58 5.40 0.16
C TYR A 61 -0.79 4.82 1.56
N ASN A 62 0.21 4.06 2.03
CA ASN A 62 0.36 3.74 3.44
C ASN A 62 1.34 4.74 4.05
N LEU A 63 0.93 5.51 5.04
CA LEU A 63 1.81 6.45 5.72
C LEU A 63 2.25 5.90 7.07
N GLU A 64 3.54 5.88 7.31
CA GLU A 64 4.13 5.36 8.55
C GLU A 64 5.05 6.39 9.19
N LEU A 65 5.02 6.48 10.52
CA LEU A 65 6.03 7.19 11.29
C LEU A 65 6.88 6.17 12.04
N LYS A 66 8.20 6.20 11.86
CA LYS A 66 9.17 5.29 12.46
C LYS A 66 9.99 6.00 13.52
N TYR A 67 9.92 5.47 14.74
CA TYR A 67 10.82 5.83 15.83
C TYR A 67 11.97 4.81 15.89
N PRO A 68 13.24 5.23 15.80
CA PRO A 68 14.35 4.33 16.05
C PRO A 68 14.36 3.94 17.54
N GLU A 69 14.77 2.70 17.82
CA GLU A 69 14.82 2.16 19.19
C GLU A 69 15.75 2.96 20.10
N GLN A 70 16.79 3.57 19.52
CA GLN A 70 17.74 4.42 20.22
C GLN A 70 18.16 5.58 19.30
N SER A 71 18.38 6.75 19.91
CA SER A 71 18.89 7.94 19.22
C SER A 71 20.38 7.79 18.91
N SER A 72 20.71 7.01 17.89
CA SER A 72 22.08 6.88 17.40
C SER A 72 22.11 6.78 15.87
N VAL A 73 23.21 7.26 15.28
CA VAL A 73 23.41 7.24 13.83
C VAL A 73 23.41 5.81 13.29
N ALA A 74 24.02 4.86 14.00
CA ALA A 74 24.08 3.46 13.56
C ALA A 74 22.70 2.80 13.51
N ILE A 75 21.84 3.04 14.51
CA ILE A 75 20.47 2.52 14.52
C ILE A 75 19.62 3.19 13.44
N GLN A 76 19.78 4.50 13.26
CA GLN A 76 19.05 5.21 12.21
C GLN A 76 19.47 4.72 10.82
N GLN A 77 20.76 4.51 10.56
CA GLN A 77 21.25 3.96 9.30
C GLN A 77 20.65 2.57 9.02
N ARG A 78 20.67 1.67 10.02
CA ARG A 78 20.06 0.34 9.89
C ARG A 78 18.56 0.42 9.57
N LEU A 79 17.83 1.30 10.26
CA LEU A 79 16.41 1.53 9.99
C LEU A 79 16.19 2.02 8.55
N MET A 80 17.03 2.93 8.05
CA MET A 80 16.95 3.37 6.65
C MET A 80 17.20 2.20 5.67
N ASP A 81 18.22 1.38 5.92
CA ASP A 81 18.56 0.23 5.09
C ASP A 81 17.41 -0.82 5.07
N ASP A 82 16.78 -1.06 6.22
CA ASP A 82 15.62 -1.94 6.36
C ASP A 82 14.41 -1.41 5.56
N LEU A 83 14.15 -0.09 5.59
CA LEU A 83 13.07 0.53 4.82
C LEU A 83 13.31 0.47 3.31
N VAL A 84 14.54 0.69 2.86
CA VAL A 84 14.91 0.53 1.45
C VAL A 84 14.70 -0.92 1.02
N THR A 85 15.14 -1.88 1.84
CA THR A 85 14.96 -3.32 1.58
C THR A 85 13.48 -3.71 1.54
N ALA A 86 12.66 -3.12 2.41
CA ALA A 86 11.21 -3.31 2.41
C ALA A 86 10.48 -2.70 1.20
N GLY A 87 11.19 -1.94 0.35
CA GLY A 87 10.64 -1.41 -0.90
C GLY A 87 9.71 -0.21 -0.72
N VAL A 88 9.82 0.48 0.42
CA VAL A 88 9.11 1.74 0.73
C VAL A 88 9.38 2.76 -0.38
N LYS A 89 8.36 3.49 -0.81
CA LYS A 89 8.45 4.40 -1.98
C LYS A 89 8.96 5.79 -1.67
N GLY A 90 8.99 6.16 -0.39
CA GLY A 90 9.57 7.42 0.07
C GLY A 90 9.99 7.33 1.52
N ILE A 91 11.10 7.98 1.84
CA ILE A 91 11.62 8.13 3.20
C ILE A 91 11.84 9.62 3.42
N MET A 92 11.29 10.15 4.51
CA MET A 92 11.40 11.55 4.95
C MET A 92 12.02 11.64 6.33
#